data_AF-A0A7J4UCR4-F1
#
_entry.id   AF-A0A7J4UCR4-F1
#
_cell.length_a   1.000
_cell.length_b   1.000
_cell.length_c   1.000
_cell.angle_alpha   90.00
_cell.angle_beta   90.00
_cell.angle_gamma   90.00
#
_symmetry.space_group_name_H-M   'P 1'
#
loop_
_entity.id
_entity.type
_entity.pdbx_description
1 polymer ?
#
loop_
_entity_poly.entity_id
_entity_poly.type
_entity_poly.pdbx_seq_one_letter_code
_entity_poly.pdbx_strand_id
1 'polypeptide(L)' 'MRKNPLIFKHEEFEFLHRVYLAQPSKGKFYEGIQRKKGVGLNKDQIIFIKKKFSEWKQKNPNELLWMGNEAE' A
#
# COMPACT_ATOMS: atom_id res chain seq x y z
N MET A 1 -11.71 -20.72 1.90
CA MET A 1 -10.46 -20.29 1.24
C MET A 1 -9.66 -19.42 2.19
N ARG A 2 -8.44 -19.83 2.62
CA ARG A 2 -7.58 -19.00 3.49
C ARG A 2 -7.09 -17.81 2.66
N LYS A 3 -7.48 -16.58 3.05
CA LYS A 3 -6.96 -15.35 2.45
C LYS A 3 -5.45 -15.33 2.67
N ASN A 4 -4.66 -15.33 1.60
CA ASN A 4 -3.21 -15.25 1.69
C ASN A 4 -2.84 -13.87 2.26
N PRO A 5 -2.25 -13.77 3.46
CA PRO A 5 -1.95 -12.51 4.12
C PRO A 5 -0.90 -11.68 3.36
N LEU A 6 -0.23 -12.28 2.37
CA LEU A 6 0.75 -11.64 1.50
C LEU A 6 0.13 -10.98 0.26
N ILE A 7 -1.19 -11.04 0.10
CA ILE A 7 -1.90 -10.34 -0.98
C ILE A 7 -2.39 -8.99 -0.44
N PHE A 8 -2.17 -7.94 -1.21
CA PHE A 8 -2.75 -6.64 -0.93
C PHE A 8 -4.26 -6.67 -1.21
N LYS A 9 -5.03 -6.10 -0.29
CA LYS A 9 -6.41 -5.68 -0.56
C LYS A 9 -6.38 -4.52 -1.56
N HIS A 10 -7.53 -4.26 -2.18
CA HIS A 10 -7.69 -3.18 -3.14
C HIS A 10 -7.22 -1.82 -2.57
N GLU A 11 -7.68 -1.43 -1.38
CA GLU A 11 -7.24 -0.18 -0.72
C GLU A 11 -5.72 -0.11 -0.48
N GLU A 12 -5.11 -1.23 -0.08
CA GLU A 12 -3.66 -1.31 0.18
C GLU A 12 -2.85 -1.19 -1.12
N PHE A 13 -3.40 -1.72 -2.23
CA PHE A 13 -2.82 -1.61 -3.56
C PHE A 13 -2.92 -0.18 -4.09
N GLU A 14 -4.10 0.44 -3.96
CA GLU A 14 -4.31 1.84 -4.32
C GLU A 14 -3.39 2.78 -3.53
N PHE A 15 -3.27 2.56 -2.20
CA PHE A 15 -2.30 3.28 -1.39
C PHE A 15 -0.87 3.11 -1.89
N LEU A 16 -0.45 1.88 -2.21
CA LEU A 16 0.89 1.60 -2.72
C LEU A 16 1.18 2.42 -3.99
N HIS A 17 0.26 2.41 -4.94
CA HIS A 17 0.48 2.98 -6.26
C HIS A 17 0.23 4.49 -6.34
N ARG A 18 -0.82 4.99 -5.67
CA ARG A 18 -1.22 6.41 -5.75
C ARG A 18 -0.54 7.28 -4.70
N VAL A 19 -0.24 6.71 -3.53
CA VAL A 19 0.27 7.49 -2.39
C VAL A 19 1.74 7.17 -2.14
N TYR A 20 2.06 5.90 -1.89
CA TYR A 20 3.41 5.52 -1.46
C TYR A 20 4.45 5.72 -2.56
N LEU A 21 4.19 5.23 -3.79
CA LEU A 21 5.10 5.36 -4.93
C LEU A 21 5.17 6.78 -5.51
N ALA A 22 4.19 7.64 -5.22
CA ALA A 22 4.20 9.04 -5.64
C ALA A 22 5.03 9.93 -4.71
N GLN A 23 5.26 9.51 -3.47
CA GLN A 23 6.06 10.28 -2.52
C GLN A 23 7.56 10.14 -2.81
N PRO A 24 8.35 11.22 -2.71
CA PRO A 24 9.81 11.15 -2.77
C PRO A 24 10.37 10.53 -1.46
N SER A 25 10.15 9.24 -1.25
CA SER A 25 10.54 8.56 -0.01
C SER A 25 11.98 8.06 -0.06
N LYS A 26 12.74 8.19 1.04
CA LYS A 26 14.10 7.63 1.21
C LYS A 26 14.14 6.50 2.23
N GLY A 27 13.08 5.69 2.28
CA GLY A 27 12.93 4.60 3.25
C GLY A 27 13.65 3.31 2.86
N LYS A 28 13.95 2.46 3.86
CA LYS A 28 14.72 1.20 3.73
C LYS A 28 14.24 0.26 2.61
N PHE A 29 12.94 0.22 2.32
CA PHE A 29 12.37 -0.65 1.28
C PHE A 29 11.93 0.10 0.02
N TYR A 30 11.95 1.43 0.04
CA TYR A 30 11.33 2.25 -1.00
C TYR A 30 11.97 2.02 -2.37
N GLU A 31 13.30 2.09 -2.48
CA GLU A 31 13.99 1.86 -3.76
C GLU A 31 13.70 0.46 -4.34
N GLY A 32 13.66 -0.55 -3.47
CA GLY A 32 13.33 -1.91 -3.88
C GLY A 32 11.89 -2.09 -4.32
N ILE A 33 10.95 -1.35 -3.72
CA ILE A 33 9.53 -1.36 -4.08
C ILE A 33 9.32 -0.56 -5.38
N GLN A 34 9.96 0.60 -5.51
CA GLN A 34 9.88 1.47 -6.68
C GLN A 34 10.49 0.81 -7.92
N ARG A 35 11.67 0.17 -7.81
CA ARG A 35 12.28 -0.57 -8.93
C ARG A 35 11.35 -1.66 -9.48
N LYS A 36 10.58 -2.28 -8.59
CA LYS A 36 9.60 -3.30 -8.95
C LYS A 36 8.22 -2.74 -9.30
N LYS A 37 8.05 -1.42 -9.28
CA LYS A 37 6.78 -0.71 -9.50
C LYS A 37 5.64 -1.27 -8.64
N GLY A 38 5.93 -1.66 -7.39
CA GLY A 38 4.93 -2.24 -6.49
C GLY A 38 4.54 -3.70 -6.76
N VAL A 39 5.13 -4.37 -7.76
CA VAL A 39 4.83 -5.75 -8.14
C VAL A 39 5.89 -6.72 -7.60
N GLY A 40 5.53 -7.97 -7.28
CA GLY A 40 6.54 -8.98 -6.88
C GLY A 40 7.32 -8.60 -5.60
N LEU A 41 6.64 -7.95 -4.66
CA LEU A 41 7.22 -7.58 -3.38
C LEU A 41 7.47 -8.81 -2.51
N ASN A 42 8.57 -8.79 -1.75
CA ASN A 42 8.82 -9.84 -0.78
C ASN A 42 7.94 -9.66 0.48
N LYS A 43 7.91 -10.68 1.32
CA LYS A 43 7.08 -10.69 2.53
C LYS A 43 7.31 -9.46 3.42
N ASP A 44 8.56 -9.06 3.63
CA ASP A 44 8.89 -7.91 4.47
C ASP A 44 8.44 -6.58 3.86
N GLN A 45 8.59 -6.41 2.54
CA GLN A 45 8.07 -5.25 1.81
C GLN A 45 6.54 -5.16 1.91
N ILE A 46 5.84 -6.30 1.76
CA ILE A 46 4.38 -6.35 1.88
C ILE A 46 3.94 -5.94 3.29
N ILE A 47 4.53 -6.53 4.33
CA ILE A 47 4.23 -6.19 5.72
C ILE A 47 4.53 -4.71 5.99
N PHE A 48 5.63 -4.19 5.46
CA PHE A 48 5.99 -2.78 5.60
C PHE A 48 4.96 -1.84 4.97
N ILE A 49 4.51 -2.11 3.74
CA ILE A 49 3.48 -1.31 3.08
C ILE A 49 2.15 -1.38 3.82
N LYS A 50 1.74 -2.56 4.29
CA LYS A 50 0.51 -2.72 5.09
C LYS A 50 0.58 -1.90 6.38
N LYS A 51 1.73 -1.87 7.05
CA LYS A 51 1.95 -1.02 8.24
C LYS A 51 1.84 0.47 7.87
N LYS A 52 2.50 0.88 6.79
CA LYS A 52 2.45 2.27 6.29
C LYS A 52 1.04 2.70 5.90
N PHE A 53 0.28 1.82 5.27
CA PHE A 53 -1.13 2.03 4.98
C PHE A 53 -1.93 2.25 6.27
N SER A 54 -1.77 1.41 7.29
CA SER A 54 -2.45 1.59 8.57
C SER A 54 -2.11 2.92 9.25
N GLU A 55 -0.84 3.32 9.24
CA GLU A 55 -0.40 4.62 9.77
C GLU A 55 -0.99 5.79 8.96
N TRP A 56 -1.00 5.67 7.64
CA TRP A 56 -1.56 6.68 6.75
C TRP A 56 -3.08 6.81 6.93
N LYS A 57 -3.79 5.68 7.08
CA LYS A 57 -5.23 5.58 7.33
C LYS A 57 -5.64 6.32 8.60
N GLN A 58 -4.87 6.17 9.68
CA GLN A 58 -5.12 6.87 10.94
C GLN A 58 -4.90 8.38 10.83
N LYS A 59 -3.93 8.82 10.02
CA LYS A 59 -3.61 10.24 9.83
C LYS A 59 -4.56 10.92 8.84
N ASN A 60 -5.16 10.17 7.93
CA ASN A 60 -6.02 10.68 6.86
C ASN A 60 -7.38 9.95 6.86
N PRO A 61 -8.21 10.14 7.89
CA PRO A 61 -9.47 9.44 8.03
C PRO A 61 -10.46 9.74 6.89
N ASN A 62 -10.36 10.90 6.23
CA ASN A 62 -11.25 11.32 5.14
C ASN A 62 -10.75 10.92 3.75
N GLU A 63 -9.49 10.52 3.58
CA GLU A 63 -8.92 10.09 2.30
C GLU A 63 -9.35 8.66 1.92
N LEU A 64 -10.03 7.94 2.81
CA LEU A 64 -10.61 6.64 2.45
C LEU A 64 -11.89 6.76 1.62
N LEU A 65 -12.49 7.95 1.58
CA LEU A 65 -13.75 8.19 0.85
C LEU A 65 -13.58 7.94 -0.65
N TRP A 66 -12.38 8.16 -1.21
CA TRP A 66 -12.10 7.86 -2.61
C TRP A 66 -11.64 6.41 -2.87
N MET A 67 -11.31 5.62 -1.84
CA MET A 67 -10.95 4.20 -1.98
C MET A 67 -12.17 3.26 -1.81
N GLY A 68 -13.30 3.78 -1.32
CA GLY A 68 -14.52 3.01 -1.05
C GLY A 68 -15.66 3.19 -2.06
N ASN A 69 -15.45 3.97 -3.13
CA ASN A 69 -16.52 4.43 -4.01
C ASN A 69 -16.49 3.81 -5.42
N GLU A 70 -16.15 2.53 -5.52
CA GLU A 70 -16.35 1.70 -6.73
C GLU A 70 -17.14 0.42 -6.40
N ALA A 71 -18.27 0.59 -5.71
CA ALA A 71 -19.31 -0.42 -5.64
C ALA A 71 -20.62 0.24 -6.11
N GLU A 72 -20.72 0.46 -7.42
CA GLU A 72 -22.01 0.55 -8.12
C GLU A 72 -22.44 -0.88 -8.50
#